data_AF-A0A8J2HPA8-F1
#
_entry.id   AF-A0A8J2HPA8-F1
#
_cell.length_a   1.000
_cell.length_b   1.000
_cell.length_c   1.000
_cell.angle_alpha   90.00
_cell.angle_beta   90.00
_cell.angle_gamma   90.00
#
_symmetry.space_group_name_H-M   'P 1'
#
loop_
_entity.id
_entity.type
_entity.pdbx_description
1 polymer ?
#
loop_
_entity_poly.entity_id
_entity_poly.type
_entity_poly.pdbx_seq_one_letter_code
_entity_poly.pdbx_strand_id
1 'polypeptide(L)'
;MDSDDTNSSKKRNTRYASKQTIGTDTVTKKFLQNFDPQSSEREKRKLHRRLYPGSKKHILYDESGVFIQTGTNICDCLQPDCSGCHFPCPKCGSSKCAHECRTHRRWTYDSIENEGSDIILKNPVAKDS
;
A
#
# COMPACT_ATOMS: atom_id res chain seq x y z
N MET A 1 -20.05 -52.32 22.83
CA MET A 1 -20.52 -52.33 21.44
C MET A 1 -20.28 -50.95 20.87
N ASP A 2 -19.31 -50.67 20.02
CA ASP A 2 -18.05 -51.29 19.62
C ASP A 2 -17.23 -50.11 19.08
N SER A 3 -15.94 -50.35 19.01
CA SER A 3 -14.84 -49.41 18.82
C SER A 3 -14.80 -48.67 17.47
N ASP A 4 -13.74 -47.85 17.35
CA ASP A 4 -13.00 -47.50 16.11
C ASP A 4 -13.52 -46.32 15.27
N ASP A 5 -12.71 -45.39 14.75
CA ASP A 5 -11.30 -45.06 14.95
C ASP A 5 -10.98 -43.74 14.19
N THR A 6 -9.73 -43.29 14.30
CA THR A 6 -9.00 -42.35 13.43
C THR A 6 -8.86 -40.88 13.86
N ASN A 7 -7.93 -40.75 14.80
CA ASN A 7 -6.89 -39.73 14.93
C ASN A 7 -6.38 -39.16 13.58
N SER A 8 -6.52 -37.84 13.36
CA SER A 8 -5.72 -37.09 12.38
C SER A 8 -5.12 -35.83 13.00
N SER A 9 -4.23 -36.04 13.96
CA SER A 9 -3.34 -35.00 14.46
C SER A 9 -2.32 -34.65 13.37
N LYS A 10 -2.52 -33.52 12.68
CA LYS A 10 -1.53 -32.94 11.75
C LYS A 10 -0.23 -32.68 12.50
N LYS A 11 0.71 -33.64 12.42
CA LYS A 11 2.08 -33.52 12.92
C LYS A 11 2.74 -32.31 12.23
N ARG A 12 2.84 -31.19 12.94
CA ARG A 12 3.69 -30.06 12.53
C ARG A 12 5.11 -30.58 12.52
N ASN A 13 5.69 -30.60 11.33
CA ASN A 13 7.04 -31.08 11.07
C ASN A 13 8.04 -30.15 11.78
N THR A 14 8.44 -30.47 13.01
CA THR A 14 9.52 -29.79 13.72
C THR A 14 10.85 -30.21 13.12
N ARG A 15 11.16 -29.70 11.92
CA ARG A 15 12.51 -29.78 11.36
C ARG A 15 13.38 -28.73 12.05
N TYR A 16 13.68 -28.96 13.33
CA TYR A 16 14.76 -28.27 14.03
C TYR A 16 15.75 -29.32 14.53
N ALA A 17 16.34 -30.03 13.57
CA ALA A 17 17.46 -30.92 13.79
C ALA A 17 18.32 -30.91 12.52
N SER A 18 18.98 -29.78 12.26
CA SER A 18 20.14 -29.76 11.36
C SER A 18 21.36 -29.29 12.16
N LYS A 19 22.10 -30.29 12.66
CA LYS A 19 23.54 -30.29 12.93
C LYS A 19 24.18 -28.90 13.16
N GLN A 20 24.30 -28.48 14.42
CA GLN A 20 25.34 -27.52 14.81
C GLN A 20 26.64 -28.29 15.04
N THR A 21 27.38 -28.51 13.97
CA THR A 21 28.83 -28.75 14.03
C THR A 21 29.49 -27.79 13.06
N ILE A 22 29.53 -26.51 13.43
CA ILE A 22 30.43 -25.53 12.83
C ILE A 22 31.37 -25.14 13.96
N GLY A 23 32.62 -25.58 13.87
CA GLY A 23 33.68 -25.08 14.72
C GLY A 23 33.63 -23.56 14.66
N THR A 24 33.37 -22.91 15.78
CA THR A 24 33.37 -21.46 15.84
C THR A 24 34.83 -21.04 15.76
N ASP A 25 35.32 -20.80 14.55
CA ASP A 25 36.58 -20.11 14.34
C ASP A 25 36.58 -18.86 15.23
N THR A 26 37.69 -18.57 15.89
CA THR A 26 37.84 -17.38 16.75
C THR A 26 37.40 -16.09 16.05
N VAL A 27 37.44 -16.09 14.72
CA VAL A 27 36.93 -15.06 13.82
C VAL A 27 35.39 -14.90 13.90
N THR A 28 34.60 -15.98 13.90
CA THR A 28 33.13 -15.89 13.99
C THR A 28 32.65 -15.47 15.38
N LYS A 29 33.35 -15.88 16.45
CA LYS A 29 33.08 -15.40 17.82
C LYS A 29 33.32 -13.90 17.97
N LYS A 30 34.38 -13.37 17.35
CA LYS A 30 34.65 -11.91 17.34
C LYS A 30 33.59 -11.13 16.56
N PHE A 31 33.05 -11.70 15.47
CA PHE A 31 32.02 -11.05 14.66
C PHE A 31 30.66 -10.94 15.37
N LEU A 32 30.27 -11.95 16.15
CA LEU A 32 28.97 -12.00 16.84
C LEU A 32 28.97 -11.35 18.24
N GLN A 33 30.13 -10.91 18.74
CA GLN A 33 30.30 -10.47 20.13
C GLN A 33 29.44 -9.25 20.48
N ASN A 34 29.15 -8.40 19.49
CA ASN A 34 28.33 -7.19 19.64
C ASN A 34 27.02 -7.25 18.83
N PHE A 35 26.63 -8.42 18.33
CA PHE A 35 25.39 -8.57 17.57
C PHE A 35 24.22 -8.70 18.55
N ASP A 36 23.56 -7.58 18.83
CA ASP A 36 22.31 -7.57 19.60
C ASP A 36 21.09 -7.65 18.64
N PRO A 37 20.36 -8.78 18.64
CA PRO A 37 19.19 -8.96 17.78
C PRO A 37 18.08 -7.92 18.04
N GLN A 38 17.96 -7.42 19.27
CA GLN A 38 16.89 -6.50 19.67
C GLN A 38 17.15 -5.06 19.24
N SER A 39 18.41 -4.62 19.20
CA SER A 39 18.80 -3.26 18.78
C SER A 39 19.40 -3.18 17.38
N SER A 40 19.42 -4.30 16.64
CA SER A 40 19.98 -4.35 15.30
C SER A 40 19.39 -3.28 14.39
N GLU A 41 20.21 -2.75 13.48
CA GLU A 41 19.76 -1.80 12.44
C GLU A 41 18.56 -2.32 11.65
N ARG A 42 18.45 -3.65 11.48
CA ARG A 42 17.29 -4.29 10.90
C ARG A 42 16.03 -4.10 11.75
N GLU A 43 16.12 -4.32 13.05
CA GLU A 43 14.97 -4.17 13.95
C GLU A 43 14.58 -2.70 14.11
N LYS A 44 15.56 -1.78 14.13
CA LYS A 44 15.30 -0.33 14.05
C LYS A 44 14.54 0.06 12.77
N ARG A 45 14.93 -0.44 11.59
CA ARG A 45 14.19 -0.19 10.33
C ARG A 45 12.77 -0.75 10.37
N LYS A 46 12.61 -1.93 10.97
CA LYS A 46 11.30 -2.59 11.11
C LYS A 46 10.38 -1.80 12.05
N LEU A 47 10.92 -1.32 13.17
CA LEU A 47 10.21 -0.44 14.10
C LEU A 47 9.87 0.89 13.44
N HIS A 48 10.83 1.53 12.76
CA HIS A 48 10.60 2.78 12.04
C HIS A 48 9.49 2.66 10.99
N ARG A 49 9.41 1.53 10.26
CA ARG A 49 8.31 1.27 9.31
C ARG A 49 6.94 1.11 10.00
N ARG A 50 6.91 0.65 11.25
CA ARG A 50 5.66 0.51 12.03
C ARG A 50 5.22 1.83 12.65
N LEU A 51 6.18 2.60 13.20
CA LEU A 51 5.91 3.89 13.86
C LEU A 51 5.64 5.00 12.85
N TYR A 52 6.37 4.98 11.75
CA TYR A 52 6.26 5.90 10.63
C TYR A 52 5.92 5.09 9.38
N PRO A 53 4.69 4.56 9.26
CA PRO A 53 4.23 4.04 7.98
C PRO A 53 4.44 5.17 6.99
N GLY A 54 5.29 4.92 5.98
CA GLY A 54 5.81 5.94 5.09
C GLY A 54 4.72 6.93 4.73
N SER A 55 5.01 8.21 4.94
CA SER A 55 4.13 9.36 4.68
C SER A 55 3.14 9.03 3.57
N LYS A 56 1.86 9.38 3.76
CA LYS A 56 0.76 9.27 2.78
C LYS A 56 1.04 9.99 1.43
N LYS A 57 2.30 10.25 1.06
CA LYS A 57 2.82 10.75 -0.22
C LYS A 57 2.19 10.10 -1.45
N HIS A 58 1.68 8.87 -1.33
CA HIS A 58 0.99 8.20 -2.42
C HIS A 58 -0.51 8.45 -2.46
N ILE A 59 -1.13 9.00 -1.41
CA ILE A 59 -2.55 9.36 -1.40
C ILE A 59 -2.67 10.77 -1.97
N LEU A 60 -3.41 10.90 -3.06
CA LEU A 60 -3.62 12.16 -3.76
C LEU A 60 -4.91 12.85 -3.32
N TYR A 61 -5.90 12.08 -2.89
CA TYR A 61 -7.22 12.58 -2.50
C TYR A 61 -7.53 12.31 -1.03
N ASP A 62 -8.22 13.23 -0.39
CA ASP A 62 -8.69 13.09 0.99
C ASP A 62 -9.94 12.20 1.10
N GLU A 63 -10.55 12.18 2.27
CA GLU A 63 -11.79 11.43 2.56
C GLU A 63 -13.03 12.01 1.88
N SER A 64 -13.00 13.27 1.45
CA SER A 64 -14.08 13.94 0.71
C SER A 64 -13.90 13.83 -0.82
N GLY A 65 -12.78 13.27 -1.28
CA GLY A 65 -12.43 13.17 -2.70
C GLY A 65 -11.88 14.48 -3.28
N VAL A 66 -11.30 15.33 -2.43
CA VAL A 66 -10.60 16.58 -2.79
C VAL A 66 -9.10 16.30 -2.93
N PHE A 67 -8.47 16.90 -3.94
CA PHE A 67 -7.05 16.72 -4.18
C PHE A 67 -6.23 17.41 -3.07
N ILE A 68 -5.39 16.65 -2.36
CA ILE A 68 -4.74 17.10 -1.12
C ILE A 68 -3.74 18.23 -1.37
N GLN A 69 -2.96 18.17 -2.45
CA GLN A 69 -1.87 19.13 -2.68
C GLN A 69 -2.38 20.54 -3.01
N THR A 70 -3.51 20.63 -3.72
CA THR A 70 -4.07 21.90 -4.20
C THR A 70 -5.35 22.30 -3.47
N GLY A 71 -6.00 21.38 -2.74
CA GLY A 71 -7.28 21.60 -2.08
C GLY A 71 -8.47 21.69 -3.04
N THR A 72 -8.31 21.25 -4.30
CA THR A 72 -9.33 21.43 -5.35
C THR A 72 -10.19 20.19 -5.55
N ASN A 73 -11.52 20.35 -5.63
CA ASN A 73 -12.49 19.27 -5.88
C ASN A 73 -12.79 19.06 -7.37
N ILE A 74 -11.74 18.80 -8.15
CA ILE A 74 -11.86 18.55 -9.59
C ILE A 74 -12.43 17.16 -9.87
N CYS A 75 -13.37 17.07 -10.80
CA CYS A 75 -13.93 15.78 -11.24
C CYS A 75 -12.96 15.05 -12.18
N ASP A 76 -13.14 13.74 -12.33
CA ASP A 76 -12.32 12.90 -13.21
C ASP A 76 -12.43 13.29 -14.70
N CYS A 77 -13.43 14.08 -15.10
CA CYS A 77 -13.53 14.70 -16.43
C CYS A 77 -12.64 15.95 -16.61
N LEU A 78 -11.82 16.29 -15.61
CA LEU A 78 -10.88 17.42 -15.61
C LEU A 78 -11.54 18.81 -15.74
N GLN A 79 -12.85 18.91 -15.52
CA GLN A 79 -13.58 20.17 -15.50
C GLN A 79 -13.74 20.69 -14.05
N PRO A 80 -13.31 21.92 -13.74
CA PRO A 80 -13.36 22.46 -12.38
C PRO A 80 -14.80 22.66 -11.86
N ASP A 81 -15.69 23.15 -12.73
CA ASP A 81 -17.08 23.47 -12.39
C ASP A 81 -18.05 22.30 -12.61
N CYS A 82 -17.52 21.07 -12.76
CA CYS A 82 -18.35 19.90 -12.93
C CYS A 82 -19.21 19.65 -11.67
N SER A 83 -20.53 19.53 -11.85
CA SER A 83 -21.46 19.08 -10.81
C SER A 83 -21.40 17.56 -10.57
N GLY A 84 -20.86 16.81 -11.54
CA GLY A 84 -20.69 15.36 -11.52
C GLY A 84 -21.08 14.75 -12.86
N CYS A 85 -20.21 13.92 -13.44
CA CYS A 85 -20.44 13.27 -14.75
C CYS A 85 -20.71 11.77 -14.65
N HIS A 86 -20.68 11.19 -13.45
CA HIS A 86 -20.84 9.76 -13.23
C HIS A 86 -22.04 9.46 -12.33
N PHE A 87 -22.47 8.20 -12.36
CA PHE A 87 -23.49 7.72 -11.44
C PHE A 87 -22.98 7.83 -9.98
N PRO A 88 -23.86 8.13 -8.99
CA PRO A 88 -23.46 8.24 -7.59
C PRO A 88 -22.64 7.04 -7.13
N CYS A 89 -21.46 7.30 -6.58
CA CYS A 89 -20.55 6.27 -6.11
C CYS A 89 -21.21 5.42 -5.02
N PRO A 90 -21.21 4.08 -5.10
CA PRO A 90 -21.78 3.24 -4.06
C PRO A 90 -21.02 3.30 -2.72
N LYS A 91 -19.77 3.79 -2.72
CA LYS A 91 -18.93 3.88 -1.50
C LYS A 91 -19.11 5.20 -0.74
N CYS A 92 -19.18 6.33 -1.45
CA CYS A 92 -19.21 7.67 -0.83
C CYS A 92 -20.39 8.55 -1.26
N GLY A 93 -21.25 8.07 -2.16
CA GLY A 93 -22.40 8.82 -2.69
C GLY A 93 -22.07 9.94 -3.68
N SER A 94 -20.79 10.26 -3.90
CA SER A 94 -20.39 11.33 -4.82
C SER A 94 -20.66 10.98 -6.29
N SER A 95 -21.25 11.91 -7.05
CA SER A 95 -21.42 11.86 -8.51
C SER A 95 -20.15 12.18 -9.32
N LYS A 96 -19.05 12.51 -8.65
CA LYS A 96 -17.78 12.89 -9.28
C LYS A 96 -16.76 11.75 -9.38
N CYS A 97 -17.05 10.60 -8.77
CA CYS A 97 -16.16 9.43 -8.85
C CYS A 97 -16.32 8.73 -10.21
N ALA A 98 -15.22 8.40 -10.88
CA ALA A 98 -15.23 7.50 -12.03
C ALA A 98 -15.39 6.02 -11.61
N HIS A 99 -14.65 5.11 -12.27
CA HIS A 99 -14.71 3.67 -12.04
C HIS A 99 -14.26 3.24 -10.63
N GLU A 100 -13.41 4.04 -9.98
CA GLU A 100 -13.00 3.84 -8.59
C GLU A 100 -13.55 4.98 -7.71
N CYS A 101 -13.61 4.80 -6.39
CA CYS A 101 -13.95 5.92 -5.50
C CYS A 101 -12.79 6.93 -5.44
N ARG A 102 -13.09 8.23 -5.35
CA ARG A 102 -12.06 9.28 -5.17
C ARG A 102 -11.53 9.35 -3.74
N THR A 103 -12.28 8.87 -2.76
CA THR A 103 -11.86 8.94 -1.34
C THR A 103 -10.56 8.15 -1.12
N HIS A 104 -9.52 8.79 -0.57
CA HIS A 104 -8.20 8.19 -0.34
C HIS A 104 -7.53 7.58 -1.58
N ARG A 105 -7.94 8.00 -2.78
CA ARG A 105 -7.38 7.51 -4.04
C ARG A 105 -5.93 7.97 -4.22
N ARG A 106 -5.13 7.13 -4.87
CA ARG A 106 -3.67 7.28 -5.05
C ARG A 106 -3.21 7.68 -6.45
N TRP A 107 -4.15 7.83 -7.37
CA TRP A 107 -3.90 8.15 -8.76
C TRP A 107 -4.92 9.19 -9.23
N THR A 108 -4.56 9.95 -10.27
CA THR A 108 -5.41 10.89 -10.99
C THR A 108 -5.17 10.70 -12.48
N TYR A 109 -6.10 11.15 -13.32
CA TYR A 109 -5.85 11.25 -14.76
C TYR A 109 -4.86 12.37 -15.03
N ASP A 110 -3.93 12.18 -15.96
CA ASP A 110 -2.99 13.23 -16.39
C ASP A 110 -3.57 14.02 -17.57
N SER A 111 -4.18 13.33 -18.53
CA SER A 111 -4.90 13.90 -19.66
C SER A 111 -6.07 13.02 -20.11
N ILE A 112 -6.99 13.62 -20.88
CA ILE A 112 -8.05 12.93 -21.62
C ILE A 112 -7.88 13.28 -23.10
N GLU A 113 -7.80 12.23 -23.92
CA GLU A 113 -7.67 12.31 -25.38
C GLU A 113 -8.87 11.59 -26.00
N ASN A 114 -9.47 12.19 -27.03
CA ASN A 114 -10.62 11.63 -27.72
C ASN A 114 -10.20 11.20 -29.13
N GLU A 115 -10.42 9.93 -29.48
CA GLU A 115 -10.02 9.37 -30.78
C GLU A 115 -10.61 10.12 -31.99
N GLY A 116 -11.75 10.79 -31.82
CA GLY A 116 -12.41 11.56 -32.87
C GLY A 116 -12.05 13.05 -32.93
N SER A 117 -11.15 13.55 -32.07
CA SER A 117 -10.78 14.97 -32.04
C SER A 117 -9.36 15.18 -31.53
N ASP A 118 -8.59 16.07 -32.16
CA ASP A 118 -7.22 16.41 -31.74
C ASP A 118 -7.12 17.22 -30.42
N ILE A 119 -8.21 17.30 -29.66
CA ILE A 119 -8.29 18.07 -28.41
C ILE A 119 -7.79 17.19 -27.25
N ILE A 120 -6.75 17.66 -26.56
CA ILE A 120 -6.20 17.03 -25.36
C ILE A 120 -6.55 17.88 -24.14
N LEU A 121 -7.35 17.34 -23.23
CA LEU A 121 -7.65 17.97 -21.95
C LEU A 121 -6.59 17.54 -20.94
N LYS A 122 -5.76 18.48 -20.47
CA LYS A 122 -4.77 18.22 -19.42
C LYS A 122 -5.34 18.46 -18.04
N ASN A 123 -4.86 17.69 -17.07
CA ASN A 123 -5.28 17.86 -15.69
C ASN A 123 -4.66 19.14 -15.09
N PRO A 124 -5.47 20.11 -14.66
CA PRO A 124 -4.96 21.37 -14.13
C PRO A 124 -4.33 21.23 -12.73
N VAL A 125 -4.55 20.12 -12.02
CA VAL A 125 -4.05 19.90 -10.65
C VAL A 125 -2.86 18.93 -10.57
N ALA A 126 -2.66 18.11 -11.61
CA ALA A 126 -1.48 17.28 -11.71
C ALA A 126 -0.31 18.17 -12.13
N LYS A 127 0.64 18.40 -11.23
CA LYS A 127 1.92 19.00 -11.60
C LYS A 127 2.80 17.89 -12.18
N ASP A 128 3.42 18.18 -13.32
CA ASP A 128 4.51 17.37 -13.87
C ASP A 128 5.56 17.21 -12.76
N SER A 129 5.76 15.96 -12.31
CA SER A 129 6.71 15.62 -11.25
C SER A 129 8.14 15.67 -11.75
#